data_AF-T1A868-F1
#
_entry.id   AF-T1A868-F1
#
_cell.length_a   1.000
_cell.length_b   1.000
_cell.length_c   1.000
_cell.angle_alpha   90.00
_cell.angle_beta   90.00
_cell.angle_gamma   90.00
#
_symmetry.space_group_name_H-M   'P 1'
#
loop_
_entity.id
_entity.type
_entity.pdbx_description
1 polymer ?
#
loop_
_entity_poly.entity_id
_entity_poly.type
_entity_poly.pdbx_seq_one_letter_code
_entity_poly.pdbx_strand_id
1 'polypeptide(L)'
;QLQKQLFEQGIRGPEAHPLSRPPAVEAEAAQRAIAIANVLDVPLYVVHVSCAESAEAIAQARSRGQRVFGEALAGHLLIDASVYRSADYASAAAHVMSPPFRDKRNQEVLWNAL
;
A
#
# COMPACT_ATOMS: atom_id res chain seq x y z
N GLN A 1 11.56 -1.28 12.08
CA GLN A 1 12.50 -2.40 12.28
C GLN A 1 13.01 -2.96 10.96
N LEU A 2 12.15 -3.30 9.99
CA LEU A 2 12.56 -3.79 8.65
C LEU A 2 13.52 -2.88 7.88
N GLN A 3 13.30 -1.56 7.88
CA GLN A 3 14.22 -0.60 7.24
C GLN A 3 15.65 -0.73 7.79
N LYS A 4 15.79 -0.75 9.12
CA LYS A 4 17.08 -0.91 9.80
C LYS A 4 17.75 -2.23 9.41
N GLN A 5 16.97 -3.33 9.40
CA GLN A 5 17.47 -4.65 9.02
C GLN A 5 18.00 -4.67 7.58
N LEU A 6 17.29 -4.09 6.61
CA LEU A 6 17.75 -4.02 5.22
C LEU A 6 19.03 -3.18 5.08
N PHE A 7 19.10 -2.05 5.80
CA PHE A 7 20.30 -1.21 5.86
C PHE A 7 21.53 -1.94 6.42
N GLU A 8 21.33 -2.76 7.46
CA GLU A 8 22.35 -3.61 8.09
C GLU A 8 22.78 -4.77 7.19
N GLN A 9 21.87 -5.29 6.36
CA GLN A 9 22.15 -6.29 5.31
C GLN A 9 22.84 -5.70 4.07
N GLY A 10 23.06 -4.38 4.03
CA GLY A 10 23.69 -3.71 2.89
C GLY A 10 22.75 -3.39 1.72
N ILE A 11 21.46 -3.69 1.83
CA ILE A 11 20.44 -3.36 0.81
C ILE A 11 20.02 -1.91 1.05
N ARG A 12 20.67 -0.98 0.34
CA ARG A 12 20.55 0.48 0.58
C ARG A 12 20.02 1.26 -0.61
N GLY A 13 19.75 0.61 -1.75
CA GLY A 13 19.18 1.25 -2.92
C GLY A 13 17.65 1.41 -2.83
N PRO A 14 17.01 2.01 -3.85
CA PRO A 14 15.56 2.21 -3.92
C PRO A 14 14.76 0.91 -3.78
N GLU A 15 15.32 -0.23 -4.19
CA GLU A 15 14.75 -1.56 -4.05
C GLU A 15 14.51 -1.99 -2.59
N ALA A 16 15.27 -1.43 -1.64
CA ALA A 16 15.05 -1.67 -0.22
C ALA A 16 13.74 -1.03 0.27
N HIS A 17 13.28 0.04 -0.38
CA HIS A 17 12.13 0.81 0.03
C HIS A 17 10.84 -0.03 0.05
N PRO A 18 10.41 -0.74 -1.02
CA PRO A 18 9.23 -1.59 -0.97
C PRO A 18 9.39 -2.80 -0.01
N LEU A 19 10.59 -3.38 0.08
CA LEU A 19 10.88 -4.51 0.97
C LEU A 19 10.71 -4.14 2.44
N SER A 20 11.01 -2.90 2.81
CA SER A 20 10.94 -2.43 4.19
C SER A 20 9.51 -2.18 4.72
N ARG A 21 8.51 -2.23 3.83
CA ARG A 21 7.09 -1.92 4.11
C ARG A 21 6.18 -2.78 3.21
N PRO A 22 6.17 -4.11 3.41
CA PRO A 22 5.37 -5.02 2.59
C PRO A 22 3.86 -4.73 2.69
N PRO A 23 3.03 -5.22 1.76
CA PRO A 23 1.57 -5.00 1.79
C PRO A 23 0.91 -5.24 3.16
N ALA A 24 1.38 -6.25 3.90
CA ALA A 24 0.89 -6.59 5.23
C ALA A 24 0.92 -5.41 6.23
N VAL A 25 1.90 -4.48 6.14
CA VAL A 25 1.94 -3.33 7.07
C VAL A 25 0.89 -2.28 6.73
N GLU A 26 0.52 -2.15 5.45
CA GLU A 26 -0.56 -1.26 5.03
C GLU A 26 -1.91 -1.84 5.44
N ALA A 27 -2.11 -3.14 5.20
CA ALA A 27 -3.33 -3.85 5.55
C ALA A 27 -3.61 -3.82 7.06
N GLU A 28 -2.60 -4.07 7.90
CA GLU A 28 -2.74 -3.95 9.36
C GLU A 28 -3.18 -2.54 9.76
N ALA A 29 -2.51 -1.51 9.23
CA ALA A 29 -2.82 -0.13 9.56
C ALA A 29 -4.24 0.27 9.12
N ALA A 30 -4.66 -0.15 7.93
CA ALA A 30 -6.02 0.06 7.42
C ALA A 30 -7.04 -0.65 8.30
N GLN A 31 -6.85 -1.94 8.61
CA GLN A 31 -7.74 -2.71 9.48
C GLN A 31 -7.86 -2.10 10.88
N ARG A 32 -6.74 -1.66 11.47
CA ARG A 32 -6.74 -1.00 12.77
C ARG A 32 -7.48 0.33 12.75
N ALA A 33 -7.27 1.16 11.72
CA ALA A 33 -8.00 2.41 11.55
C ALA A 33 -9.51 2.16 11.38
N ILE A 34 -9.89 1.16 10.57
CA ILE A 34 -11.26 0.70 10.38
C ILE A 34 -11.90 0.30 11.71
N ALA A 35 -11.20 -0.51 12.52
CA ALA A 35 -11.71 -0.96 13.81
C ALA A 35 -11.94 0.21 14.78
N ILE A 36 -10.99 1.16 14.87
CA ILE A 36 -11.13 2.35 15.70
C ILE A 36 -12.32 3.21 15.25
N ALA A 37 -12.45 3.46 13.94
CA ALA A 37 -13.56 4.23 13.39
C ALA A 37 -14.91 3.55 13.66
N ASN A 38 -14.95 2.21 13.66
CA ASN A 38 -16.16 1.43 13.95
C ASN A 38 -16.61 1.62 15.40
N VAL A 39 -15.68 1.60 16.36
CA VAL A 39 -15.97 1.82 17.78
C VAL A 39 -16.51 3.23 18.03
N LEU A 40 -16.01 4.21 17.28
CA LEU A 40 -16.40 5.62 17.41
C LEU A 40 -17.63 6.01 16.57
N ASP A 41 -18.16 5.10 15.75
CA ASP A 41 -19.25 5.35 14.78
C ASP A 41 -19.01 6.56 13.86
N VAL A 42 -17.76 6.75 13.43
CA VAL A 42 -17.37 7.82 12.50
C VAL A 42 -17.03 7.28 11.12
N PRO A 43 -17.28 8.05 10.05
CA PRO A 43 -16.81 7.67 8.73
C PRO A 43 -15.27 7.70 8.66
N LEU A 44 -14.69 6.81 7.86
CA LEU A 44 -13.25 6.71 7.64
C LEU A 44 -12.92 6.81 6.16
N TYR A 45 -11.88 7.57 5.82
CA TYR A 45 -11.31 7.63 4.48
C TYR A 45 -9.86 7.15 4.51
N VAL A 46 -9.58 6.04 3.85
CA VAL A 46 -8.24 5.46 3.72
C VAL A 46 -7.63 5.97 2.42
N VAL A 47 -6.69 6.92 2.54
CA VAL A 47 -5.95 7.47 1.40
C VAL A 47 -5.00 6.43 0.79
N HIS A 48 -4.64 6.65 -0.48
CA HIS A 48 -3.57 5.95 -1.21
C HIS A 48 -3.47 4.42 -0.97
N VAL A 49 -4.59 3.73 -1.05
CA VAL A 49 -4.71 2.27 -1.01
C VAL A 49 -3.91 1.68 -2.18
N SER A 50 -2.94 0.82 -1.87
CA SER A 50 -2.00 0.31 -2.88
C SER A 50 -2.01 -1.20 -3.06
N CYS A 51 -2.62 -1.95 -2.14
CA CYS A 51 -2.60 -3.41 -2.17
C CYS A 51 -3.97 -4.05 -1.97
N ALA A 52 -4.07 -5.30 -2.43
CA ALA A 52 -5.27 -6.12 -2.38
C ALA A 52 -5.78 -6.31 -0.94
N GLU A 53 -4.87 -6.52 0.01
CA GLU A 53 -5.21 -6.78 1.41
C GLU A 53 -5.90 -5.57 2.06
N SER A 54 -5.45 -4.34 1.75
CA SER A 54 -6.10 -3.11 2.21
C SER A 54 -7.45 -2.88 1.53
N ALA A 55 -7.54 -3.10 0.22
CA ALA A 55 -8.78 -2.98 -0.54
C ALA A 55 -9.84 -3.97 -0.03
N GLU A 56 -9.45 -5.20 0.27
CA GLU A 56 -10.31 -6.22 0.85
C GLU A 56 -10.79 -5.82 2.25
N ALA A 57 -9.90 -5.32 3.12
CA ALA A 57 -10.30 -4.85 4.45
C ALA A 57 -11.38 -3.74 4.38
N ILE A 58 -11.24 -2.80 3.44
CA ILE A 58 -12.23 -1.75 3.18
C ILE A 58 -13.54 -2.35 2.67
N ALA A 59 -13.48 -3.25 1.68
CA ALA A 59 -14.66 -3.91 1.13
C ALA A 59 -15.44 -4.70 2.19
N GLN A 60 -14.73 -5.46 3.04
CA GLN A 60 -15.32 -6.21 4.14
C GLN A 60 -15.97 -5.28 5.18
N ALA A 61 -15.33 -4.16 5.54
CA ALA A 61 -15.92 -3.17 6.44
C ALA A 61 -17.22 -2.58 5.89
N ARG A 62 -17.21 -2.20 4.60
CA ARG A 62 -18.39 -1.71 3.89
C ARG A 62 -19.51 -2.75 3.82
N SER A 63 -19.18 -4.02 3.59
CA SER A 63 -20.16 -5.12 3.54
C SER A 63 -20.92 -5.32 4.86
N ARG A 64 -20.30 -4.92 5.99
CA ARG A 64 -20.93 -4.93 7.33
C ARG A 64 -21.68 -3.64 7.67
N GLY A 65 -21.84 -2.73 6.70
CA GLY A 65 -22.54 -1.45 6.87
C GLY A 65 -21.69 -0.31 7.42
N GLN A 66 -20.39 -0.50 7.62
CA GLN A 66 -19.52 0.58 8.11
C GLN A 66 -19.25 1.62 7.01
N ARG A 67 -19.24 2.91 7.37
CA ARG A 67 -18.93 4.04 6.46
C ARG A 67 -17.43 4.19 6.23
N VAL A 68 -16.85 3.31 5.41
CA VAL A 68 -15.43 3.36 5.04
C VAL A 68 -15.27 3.62 3.54
N PHE A 69 -14.35 4.51 3.18
CA PHE A 69 -13.98 4.85 1.81
C PHE A 69 -12.50 4.55 1.60
N GLY A 70 -12.14 4.18 0.38
CA GLY A 70 -10.76 3.97 -0.05
C GLY A 70 -10.45 4.83 -1.27
N GLU A 71 -9.21 5.30 -1.35
CA GLU A 71 -8.69 6.06 -2.48
C GLU A 71 -7.52 5.32 -3.12
N ALA A 72 -7.58 5.04 -4.41
CA ALA A 72 -6.43 4.56 -5.18
C ALA A 72 -5.79 5.73 -5.94
N LEU A 73 -4.45 5.81 -5.94
CA LEU A 73 -3.74 6.79 -6.76
C LEU A 73 -3.55 6.25 -8.19
N ALA A 74 -3.55 7.15 -9.19
CA ALA A 74 -3.27 6.78 -10.58
C ALA A 74 -1.96 6.00 -10.74
N GLY A 75 -0.93 6.35 -9.95
CA GLY A 75 0.32 5.60 -9.93
C GLY A 75 0.14 4.14 -9.50
N HIS A 76 -0.66 3.85 -8.48
CA HIS A 76 -0.91 2.48 -8.03
C HIS A 76 -1.79 1.66 -9.00
N LEU A 77 -2.53 2.33 -9.89
CA LEU A 77 -3.33 1.70 -10.94
C LEU A 77 -2.51 1.34 -12.20
N LEU A 78 -1.36 2.01 -12.42
CA LEU A 78 -0.62 1.98 -13.69
C LEU A 78 0.83 1.53 -13.56
N ILE A 79 1.47 1.77 -12.40
CA ILE A 79 2.90 1.51 -12.17
C ILE A 79 3.03 0.36 -11.17
N ASP A 80 3.88 -0.62 -11.48
CA ASP A 80 4.18 -1.75 -10.61
C ASP A 80 5.62 -1.70 -10.06
N ALA A 81 5.91 -2.58 -9.10
CA ALA A 81 7.18 -2.65 -8.38
C ALA A 81 8.43 -2.91 -9.24
N SER A 82 8.27 -3.26 -10.53
CA SER A 82 9.38 -3.39 -11.46
C SER A 82 10.22 -2.13 -11.62
N VAL A 83 9.63 -0.93 -11.41
CA VAL A 83 10.37 0.34 -11.46
C VAL A 83 11.53 0.42 -10.47
N TYR A 84 11.44 -0.29 -9.34
CA TYR A 84 12.50 -0.33 -8.33
C TYR A 84 13.70 -1.20 -8.73
N ARG A 85 13.58 -1.98 -9.82
CA ARG A 85 14.66 -2.83 -10.37
C ARG A 85 15.39 -2.18 -11.55
N SER A 86 15.14 -0.90 -11.82
CA SER A 86 15.87 -0.18 -12.88
C SER A 86 17.38 -0.20 -12.61
N ALA A 87 18.17 -0.46 -13.65
CA ALA A 87 19.63 -0.39 -13.56
C ALA A 87 20.12 1.06 -13.37
N ASP A 88 19.31 2.05 -13.77
CA ASP A 88 19.55 3.46 -13.46
C ASP A 88 18.99 3.81 -12.08
N TYR A 89 19.90 4.16 -11.16
CA TYR A 89 19.55 4.56 -9.81
C TYR A 89 18.58 5.74 -9.78
N ALA A 90 18.80 6.76 -10.63
CA ALA A 90 17.97 7.96 -10.62
C ALA A 90 16.52 7.64 -11.02
N SER A 91 16.35 6.80 -12.04
CA SER A 91 15.05 6.26 -12.46
C SER A 91 14.35 5.48 -11.35
N ALA A 92 15.03 4.54 -10.67
CA ALA A 92 14.42 3.79 -9.56
C ALA A 92 14.07 4.70 -8.37
N ALA A 93 14.96 5.64 -8.03
CA ALA A 93 14.78 6.57 -6.93
C ALA A 93 13.61 7.54 -7.16
N ALA A 94 13.35 7.95 -8.41
CA ALA A 94 12.23 8.83 -8.76
C ALA A 94 10.84 8.24 -8.45
N HIS A 95 10.75 6.91 -8.29
CA HIS A 95 9.51 6.19 -7.99
C HIS A 95 9.34 5.86 -6.48
N VAL A 96 10.26 6.31 -5.64
CA VAL A 96 10.21 6.06 -4.19
C VAL A 96 9.09 6.90 -3.56
N MET A 97 8.05 6.23 -3.07
CA MET A 97 6.94 6.85 -2.34
C MET A 97 6.31 5.87 -1.33
N SER A 98 5.43 6.35 -0.44
CA SER A 98 4.76 5.50 0.56
C SER A 98 3.23 5.69 0.49
N PRO A 99 2.43 4.62 0.37
CA PRO A 99 2.84 3.23 0.12
C PRO A 99 3.55 3.04 -1.24
N PRO A 100 4.53 2.14 -1.33
CA PRO A 100 5.32 1.93 -2.56
C PRO A 100 4.46 1.28 -3.66
N PHE A 101 4.93 1.35 -4.90
CA PHE A 101 4.33 0.53 -5.96
C PHE A 101 4.45 -0.96 -5.63
N ARG A 102 3.40 -1.72 -5.94
CA ARG A 102 3.25 -3.12 -5.57
C ARG A 102 3.42 -4.02 -6.78
N ASP A 103 3.41 -5.33 -6.54
CA ASP A 103 3.33 -6.30 -7.63
C ASP A 103 2.11 -6.02 -8.51
N LYS A 104 2.26 -6.22 -9.83
CA LYS A 104 1.26 -5.90 -10.84
C LYS A 104 -0.11 -6.50 -10.56
N ARG A 105 -0.19 -7.65 -9.87
CA ARG A 105 -1.46 -8.28 -9.46
C ARG A 105 -2.37 -7.35 -8.65
N ASN A 106 -1.81 -6.36 -7.94
CA ASN A 106 -2.60 -5.44 -7.14
C ASN A 106 -3.37 -4.43 -8.01
N GLN A 107 -2.89 -4.13 -9.22
CA GLN A 107 -3.57 -3.19 -10.12
C GLN A 107 -4.96 -3.68 -10.48
N GLU A 108 -5.11 -4.97 -10.82
CA GLU A 108 -6.41 -5.57 -11.16
C GLU A 108 -7.38 -5.49 -9.99
N VAL A 109 -6.90 -5.77 -8.77
CA VAL A 109 -7.73 -5.66 -7.56
C VAL A 109 -8.19 -4.22 -7.31
N LEU A 110 -7.29 -3.25 -7.48
CA LEU A 110 -7.63 -1.82 -7.32
C LEU A 110 -8.62 -1.36 -8.39
N TRP A 111 -8.43 -1.75 -9.65
CA TRP A 111 -9.36 -1.44 -10.74
C TRP A 111 -10.75 -2.02 -10.50
N ASN A 112 -10.85 -3.25 -10.03
CA ASN A 112 -12.13 -3.90 -9.72
C ASN A 112 -12.84 -3.30 -8.48
N ALA A 113 -12.14 -2.53 -7.66
CA ALA A 113 -12.66 -1.92 -6.45
C ALA A 113 -13.15 -0.46 -6.63
N LEU A 114 -12.92 0.14 -7.80
CA LEU A 114 -13.42 1.47 -8.19
C LEU A 114 -14.88 1.40 -8.67
#